data_AF-A0A221MEG9-F1
#
_entry.id   AF-A0A221MEG9-F1
#
_cell.length_a   1.000
_cell.length_b   1.000
_cell.length_c   1.000
_cell.angle_alpha   90.00
_cell.angle_beta   90.00
_cell.angle_gamma   90.00
#
_symmetry.space_group_name_H-M   'P 1'
#
loop_
_entity.id
_entity.type
_entity.pdbx_description
1 polymer ?
#
loop_
_entity_poly.entity_id
_entity_poly.type
_entity_poly.pdbx_seq_one_letter_code
_entity_poly.pdbx_strand_id
1 'polypeptide(L)' 'MLSNIGVPGLIIILVITLIIFGPKKLPEIGSAFGKTLSEFKRTTSSIMSDEEDDTTKSEKGHSKV' A
#
# COMPACT_ATOMS: atom_id res chain seq x y z
N MET A 1 -18.01 -25.87 10.34
CA MET A 1 -17.87 -26.60 9.05
C MET A 1 -17.18 -25.78 7.96
N LEU A 2 -17.34 -24.44 7.91
CA LEU A 2 -16.66 -23.59 6.93
C LEU A 2 -15.16 -23.36 7.20
N SER A 3 -14.70 -23.46 8.46
CA SER A 3 -13.27 -23.28 8.80
C SER A 3 -12.33 -24.38 8.27
N ASN A 4 -12.88 -25.50 7.76
CA ASN A 4 -12.11 -26.54 7.08
C ASN A 4 -11.88 -26.20 5.59
N ILE A 5 -12.58 -25.20 5.05
CA ILE A 5 -12.26 -24.57 3.75
C ILE A 5 -11.12 -23.57 3.97
N GLY A 6 -9.95 -24.10 4.34
CA GLY A 6 -8.74 -23.30 4.42
C GLY A 6 -8.27 -22.84 3.03
N VAL A 7 -6.96 -22.71 2.88
CA VAL A 7 -6.29 -22.37 1.61
C VAL A 7 -6.84 -23.16 0.39
N PRO A 8 -7.19 -24.46 0.48
CA PRO A 8 -7.73 -25.19 -0.67
C PRO A 8 -9.02 -24.61 -1.25
N GLY A 9 -9.97 -24.16 -0.43
CA GLY A 9 -11.22 -23.62 -0.95
C GLY A 9 -11.07 -22.20 -1.51
N LEU A 10 -10.13 -21.41 -0.98
CA LEU A 10 -9.74 -20.14 -1.59
C LEU A 10 -9.18 -20.34 -2.99
N ILE A 11 -8.37 -21.37 -3.22
CA ILE A 11 -7.83 -21.71 -4.54
C ILE A 11 -8.95 -22.03 -5.54
N ILE A 12 -9.98 -22.80 -5.15
CA ILE A 12 -11.14 -23.07 -6.01
C ILE A 12 -11.82 -21.78 -6.45
N ILE A 13 -12.08 -20.87 -5.51
CA ILE A 13 -12.73 -19.57 -5.80
C ILE A 13 -11.85 -18.74 -6.74
N LEU A 14 -10.54 -18.74 -6.51
CA LEU A 14 -9.57 -18.06 -7.34
C LEU A 14 -9.62 -18.60 -8.77
N VAL A 15 -9.62 -19.93 -8.97
CA VAL A 15 -9.69 -20.55 -10.30
C VAL A 15 -10.97 -20.16 -11.04
N ILE A 16 -12.15 -20.21 -10.40
CA ILE A 16 -13.42 -19.80 -11.02
C ILE A 16 -13.36 -18.32 -11.43
N THR A 17 -12.86 -17.47 -10.54
CA THR A 17 -12.68 -16.03 -10.80
C THR A 17 -11.72 -15.81 -11.97
N LEU A 18 -10.63 -16.57 -12.06
CA LEU A 18 -9.67 -16.49 -13.16
C LEU A 18 -10.23 -16.99 -14.48
N ILE A 19 -11.20 -17.91 -14.50
CA ILE A 19 -11.87 -18.32 -15.74
C ILE A 19 -12.73 -17.17 -16.27
N ILE A 20 -13.45 -16.45 -15.39
CA ILE A 20 -14.32 -15.34 -15.78
C ILE A 20 -13.52 -14.10 -16.17
N PHE A 21 -12.56 -13.70 -15.34
CA PHE A 21 -11.80 -12.45 -15.51
C PHE A 21 -10.47 -12.63 -16.25
N GLY A 22 -9.91 -13.84 -16.25
CA GLY A 22 -8.59 -14.14 -16.81
C GLY A 22 -7.43 -13.97 -15.79
N PRO A 23 -6.37 -14.81 -15.85
CA PRO A 23 -5.21 -14.75 -14.95
C PRO A 23 -4.41 -13.45 -15.05
N LYS A 24 -4.51 -12.73 -16.17
CA LYS A 24 -3.78 -11.47 -16.39
C LYS A 24 -4.46 -10.27 -15.72
N LYS A 25 -5.78 -10.31 -15.49
CA LYS A 25 -6.52 -9.14 -14.99
C LYS A 25 -6.31 -8.88 -13.50
N LEU A 26 -6.21 -9.92 -12.67
CA LEU A 26 -5.93 -9.72 -11.24
C LEU A 26 -4.58 -9.03 -10.98
N PRO A 27 -3.45 -9.47 -11.59
CA PRO A 27 -2.16 -8.77 -11.45
C PRO A 27 -2.14 -7.37 -12.07
N GLU A 28 -2.84 -7.17 -13.18
CA GLU A 28 -2.94 -5.86 -13.85
C GLU A 28 -3.64 -4.84 -12.95
N ILE A 29 -4.80 -5.20 -12.39
CA ILE A 29 -5.53 -4.36 -11.43
C ILE A 29 -4.71 -4.15 -10.15
N GLY A 30 -4.08 -5.20 -9.62
CA GLY A 30 -3.22 -5.10 -8.43
C GLY A 30 -2.02 -4.19 -8.64
N SER A 31 -1.42 -4.20 -9.83
CA SER A 31 -0.28 -3.35 -10.18
C SER A 31 -0.70 -1.87 -10.31
N ALA A 32 -1.86 -1.60 -10.92
CA ALA A 32 -2.41 -0.26 -11.02
C ALA A 32 -2.79 0.29 -9.62
N PHE A 33 -3.55 -0.49 -8.85
CA PHE A 33 -3.95 -0.14 -7.49
C PHE A 33 -2.75 0.01 -6.55
N GLY A 34 -1.73 -0.85 -6.68
CA GLY A 34 -0.52 -0.81 -5.87
C GLY A 34 0.31 0.45 -6.12
N LYS A 35 0.38 0.94 -7.37
CA LYS A 35 1.01 2.23 -7.68
C LYS A 35 0.27 3.38 -7.00
N THR A 36 -1.06 3.43 -7.13
CA THR A 36 -1.90 4.44 -6.47
C THR A 36 -1.73 4.41 -4.94
N LEU A 37 -1.76 3.23 -4.32
CA LEU A 37 -1.57 3.08 -2.88
C LEU A 37 -0.16 3.46 -2.44
N SER A 38 0.87 3.19 -3.27
CA SER A 38 2.25 3.57 -2.98
C SER A 38 2.44 5.08 -3.00
N GLU A 39 1.88 5.77 -4.00
CA GLU A 39 1.87 7.24 -4.06
C GLU A 39 1.05 7.83 -2.91
N PHE A 40 -0.14 7.30 -2.64
CA PHE A 40 -0.97 7.74 -1.52
C PHE A 40 -0.21 7.62 -0.19
N LYS A 41 0.44 6.47 0.08
CA LYS A 41 1.26 6.28 1.27
C LYS A 41 2.39 7.31 1.37
N ARG A 42 3.08 7.61 0.28
CA ARG A 42 4.18 8.59 0.25
C ARG A 42 3.67 9.98 0.58
N THR A 43 2.61 10.42 -0.08
CA THR A 43 1.99 11.73 0.16
C THR A 43 1.48 11.85 1.60
N THR A 44 0.76 10.83 2.11
CA THR A 44 0.30 10.83 3.50
C THR A 44 1.46 10.84 4.49
N SER A 45 2.53 10.07 4.23
CA SER A 45 3.72 10.07 5.09
C SER A 45 4.44 11.42 5.08
N SER A 46 4.54 12.09 3.93
CA SER A 46 5.14 13.43 3.85
C SER A 46 4.32 14.46 4.62
N ILE A 47 2.99 14.42 4.53
CA ILE A 47 2.11 15.33 5.28
C ILE A 47 2.21 15.08 6.79
N MET A 48 2.20 13.81 7.20
CA MET A 48 2.37 13.45 8.62
C MET A 48 3.76 13.85 9.16
N SER A 49 4.82 13.74 8.36
CA SER A 49 6.17 14.14 8.77
C SER A 49 6.38 15.65 8.77
N ASP A 50 5.74 16.40 7.87
CA ASP A 50 5.80 17.88 7.87
C ASP A 50 5.04 18.47 9.08
N GLU A 51 4.00 17.81 9.60
CA GLU A 51 3.32 18.21 10.85
C GLU A 51 4.17 17.93 12.12
N GLU A 52 5.22 17.12 12.03
CA GLU A 52 6.12 16.79 13.16
C GLU A 52 7.42 17.62 13.18
N ASP A 53 7.84 18.23 12.06
CA ASP A 53 9.13 18.95 11.94
C ASP A 53 9.06 20.46 12.30
N ASP A 54 7.85 21.05 12.46
CA ASP A 54 7.67 22.48 12.78
C ASP A 54 8.01 22.86 14.26
N THR A 55 8.53 21.94 15.07
CA THR A 55 8.98 22.23 16.45
C THR A 55 10.47 22.05 16.72
N THR A 56 11.28 21.58 15.77
CA THR A 56 12.71 21.31 16.05
C THR A 56 13.68 21.69 14.91
N LYS A 57 13.54 22.90 14.34
CA LYS A 57 14.57 23.42 13.42
C LYS A 57 14.94 24.89 13.56
N SER A 58 15.01 25.39 14.80
CA SER A 58 15.60 26.71 15.11
C SER A 58 16.63 26.62 16.26
N GLU A 59 17.69 25.83 16.14
CA GLU A 59 18.83 25.97 17.07
C GLU A 59 20.21 25.46 16.56
N LYS A 60 20.52 25.52 15.26
CA LYS A 60 21.91 25.31 14.80
C LYS A 60 22.25 26.19 13.61
N GLY A 61 22.70 27.42 13.87
CA GLY A 61 23.18 28.27 12.77
C GLY A 61 23.56 29.72 13.06
N HIS A 62 23.99 30.10 14.27
CA HIS A 62 24.67 31.40 14.45
C HIS A 62 25.63 31.41 15.65
N SER A 63 26.77 30.72 15.52
CA SER A 63 27.96 30.97 16.35
C SER A 63 29.20 30.56 15.57
N LYS A 64 29.58 31.43 14.63
CA LYS A 64 30.95 31.59 14.12
C LYS A 64 30.95 32.74 13.12
N VAL A 65 31.19 33.97 13.60
CA VAL A 65 32.34 34.84 13.29
C VAL A 65 32.20 36.16 14.03
#